data_AF-A0A9P9PST0-F1
#
_entry.id   AF-A0A9P9PST0-F1
#
_cell.length_a   1.000
_cell.length_b   1.000
_cell.length_c   1.000
_cell.angle_alpha   90.00
_cell.angle_beta   90.00
_cell.angle_gamma   90.00
#
_symmetry.space_group_name_H-M   'P 1'
#
loop_
_entity.id
_entity.type
_entity.pdbx_description
1 polymer ?
#
loop_
_entity_poly.entity_id
_entity_poly.type
_entity_poly.pdbx_seq_one_letter_code
_entity_poly.pdbx_strand_id
1 'polypeptide(L)'
;AFPTTQPPSLNDDVLIEQWHIPRLDMHVFSLGIGIPRNPPWPDSARFNSTIDFDAIMPDHIVDDDGSPRGNVTVNCQASFKNGALPEVSIECTGGPEDEVVWFSMTPYTDLGGNRRPELSFVLDMVRFDMKDRQSPSYFSGGVPITANNAANEPSSYLTCLEGPPYDGLRCRIKSYMSVQNELVI
;
A
#
# COMPACT_ATOMS: atom_id res chain seq x y z
N ALA A 1 43.03 34.28 21.48
CA ALA A 1 42.09 33.65 20.53
C ALA A 1 41.78 32.25 21.04
N PHE A 2 40.51 31.96 21.33
CA PHE A 2 40.10 30.63 21.79
C PHE A 2 39.85 29.73 20.58
N PRO A 3 40.26 28.44 20.61
CA PRO A 3 39.97 27.52 19.53
C PRO A 3 38.47 27.23 19.50
N THR A 4 37.82 27.52 18.38
CA THR A 4 36.43 27.14 18.14
C THR A 4 36.39 25.67 17.76
N THR A 5 36.02 24.80 18.70
CA THR A 5 35.75 23.39 18.41
C THR A 5 34.42 23.34 17.65
N GLN A 6 34.50 23.12 16.34
CA GLN A 6 33.31 22.89 15.51
C GLN A 6 32.70 21.54 15.92
N PRO A 7 31.39 21.49 16.26
CA PRO A 7 30.74 20.22 16.56
C PRO A 7 30.78 19.31 15.33
N PRO A 8 30.93 17.98 15.50
CA PRO A 8 30.88 17.05 14.38
C PRO A 8 29.54 17.21 13.66
N SER A 9 29.58 17.45 12.35
CA SER A 9 28.39 17.35 11.51
C SER A 9 27.97 15.89 11.47
N LEU A 10 26.93 15.55 12.23
CA LEU A 10 26.17 14.31 12.04
C LEU A 10 25.47 14.43 10.68
N ASN A 11 26.19 14.06 9.62
CA ASN A 11 25.56 13.63 8.39
C ASN A 11 25.06 12.21 8.66
N ASP A 12 23.94 12.08 9.38
CA ASP A 12 23.13 10.87 9.26
C ASP A 12 22.63 10.88 7.82
N ASP A 13 23.22 10.03 6.98
CA ASP A 13 22.75 9.81 5.63
C ASP A 13 21.32 9.26 5.73
N VAL A 14 20.34 10.14 5.52
CA VAL A 14 18.94 9.75 5.40
C VAL A 14 18.82 8.91 4.14
N LEU A 15 18.71 7.59 4.32
CA LEU A 15 18.46 6.67 3.22
C LEU A 15 17.01 6.87 2.75
N ILE A 16 16.88 7.24 1.48
CA ILE A 16 15.59 7.37 0.80
C ILE A 16 15.53 6.28 -0.26
N GLU A 17 14.47 5.49 -0.23
CA GLU A 17 14.16 4.51 -1.27
C GLU A 17 12.75 4.73 -1.83
N GLN A 18 12.47 4.11 -2.98
CA GLN A 18 11.18 4.18 -3.67
C GLN A 18 10.67 2.77 -3.91
N TRP A 19 9.40 2.52 -3.59
CA TRP A 19 8.75 1.22 -3.78
C TRP A 19 7.67 1.33 -4.86
N HIS A 20 7.87 0.60 -5.96
CA HIS A 20 6.94 0.64 -7.08
C HIS A 20 5.86 -0.44 -6.92
N ILE A 21 4.60 -0.07 -7.14
CA ILE A 21 3.46 -0.97 -7.10
C ILE A 21 2.91 -1.14 -8.53
N PRO A 22 3.45 -2.08 -9.33
CA PRO A 22 3.06 -2.24 -10.73
C PRO A 22 1.68 -2.88 -10.91
N ARG A 23 1.21 -3.63 -9.91
CA ARG A 23 -0.08 -4.33 -9.88
C ARG A 23 -0.70 -4.17 -8.50
N LEU A 24 -1.98 -3.83 -8.47
CA LEU A 24 -2.81 -3.85 -7.26
C LEU A 24 -4.23 -4.16 -7.72
N ASP A 25 -4.77 -5.25 -7.18
CA ASP A 25 -6.12 -5.75 -7.40
C ASP A 25 -6.86 -5.77 -6.05
N MET A 26 -8.11 -5.28 -6.04
CA MET A 26 -8.99 -5.40 -4.88
C MET A 26 -10.36 -5.90 -5.29
N HIS A 27 -10.95 -6.70 -4.41
CA HIS A 27 -12.34 -7.14 -4.53
C HIS A 27 -13.05 -6.82 -3.23
N VAL A 28 -13.92 -5.81 -3.25
CA VAL A 28 -14.50 -5.24 -2.03
C VAL A 28 -16.01 -5.40 -2.00
N PHE A 29 -16.51 -5.88 -0.86
CA PHE A 29 -17.93 -5.84 -0.56
C PHE A 29 -18.27 -4.57 0.22
N SER A 30 -18.79 -3.57 -0.51
CA SER A 30 -19.17 -2.28 0.05
C SER A 30 -20.57 -2.31 0.66
N LEU A 31 -20.80 -1.50 1.70
CA LEU A 31 -22.14 -1.30 2.26
C LEU A 31 -23.09 -0.56 1.30
N GLY A 32 -22.53 0.12 0.28
CA GLY A 32 -23.29 0.99 -0.63
C GLY A 32 -23.55 0.42 -2.03
N ILE A 33 -23.61 -0.90 -2.21
CA ILE A 33 -23.84 -1.56 -3.52
C ILE A 33 -25.27 -1.42 -4.07
N GLY A 34 -25.94 -0.30 -3.77
CA GLY A 34 -27.17 0.12 -4.44
C GLY A 34 -28.43 -0.74 -4.22
N ILE A 35 -28.40 -1.79 -3.42
CA ILE A 35 -29.59 -2.65 -3.23
C ILE A 35 -30.60 -1.96 -2.31
N PRO A 36 -31.86 -1.76 -2.76
CA PRO A 36 -32.90 -1.17 -1.94
C PRO A 36 -33.10 -1.96 -0.63
N ARG A 37 -33.17 -1.25 0.50
CA ARG A 37 -33.38 -1.79 1.87
C ARG A 37 -32.24 -2.65 2.44
N ASN A 38 -31.00 -2.37 2.08
CA ASN A 38 -29.83 -3.13 2.54
C ASN A 38 -28.69 -2.20 3.01
N PRO A 39 -28.06 -2.41 4.19
CA PRO A 39 -28.02 -3.60 5.07
C PRO A 39 -29.33 -3.95 5.83
N PRO A 40 -29.50 -5.21 6.31
CA PRO A 40 -28.52 -6.31 6.31
C PRO A 40 -28.63 -7.32 5.15
N TRP A 41 -27.49 -7.56 4.49
CA TRP A 41 -27.37 -8.51 3.37
C TRP A 41 -27.69 -9.93 3.84
N PRO A 42 -28.28 -10.81 3.00
CA PRO A 42 -28.39 -12.22 3.35
C PRO A 42 -26.98 -12.78 3.61
N ASP A 43 -26.82 -13.58 4.67
CA ASP A 43 -25.50 -14.07 5.09
C ASP A 43 -24.80 -14.87 3.97
N SER A 44 -25.57 -15.53 3.11
CA SER A 44 -25.07 -16.25 1.93
C SER A 44 -24.45 -15.36 0.85
N ALA A 45 -24.69 -14.05 0.88
CA ALA A 45 -24.19 -13.10 -0.11
C ALA A 45 -23.02 -12.25 0.42
N ARG A 46 -22.63 -12.41 1.69
CA ARG A 46 -21.51 -11.68 2.26
C ARG A 46 -20.21 -12.40 1.92
N PHE A 47 -19.21 -11.65 1.50
CA PHE A 47 -17.85 -12.14 1.34
C PHE A 47 -16.86 -11.18 1.99
N ASN A 48 -15.71 -11.73 2.39
CA ASN A 48 -14.60 -10.91 2.85
C ASN A 48 -13.99 -10.17 1.68
N SER A 49 -13.71 -8.90 1.89
CA SER A 49 -12.99 -8.09 0.91
C SER A 49 -11.53 -8.56 0.83
N THR A 50 -10.91 -8.39 -0.32
CA THR A 50 -9.53 -8.77 -0.57
C THR A 50 -8.73 -7.63 -1.19
N ILE A 51 -7.43 -7.64 -0.91
CA ILE A 51 -6.41 -6.84 -1.59
C ILE A 51 -5.24 -7.77 -1.92
N ASP A 52 -4.68 -7.60 -3.10
CA ASP A 52 -3.52 -8.34 -3.59
C ASP A 52 -2.70 -7.42 -4.50
N PHE A 53 -1.44 -7.18 -4.13
CA PHE A 53 -0.53 -6.32 -4.88
C PHE A 53 0.91 -6.83 -4.81
N ASP A 54 1.70 -6.40 -5.79
CA ASP A 54 3.13 -6.63 -5.80
C ASP A 54 3.84 -5.31 -5.50
N ALA A 55 4.90 -5.34 -4.69
CA ALA A 55 5.78 -4.21 -4.45
C ALA A 55 7.20 -4.55 -4.87
N ILE A 56 7.79 -3.69 -5.70
CA ILE A 56 9.17 -3.77 -6.17
C ILE A 56 9.99 -2.76 -5.38
N MET A 57 11.00 -3.23 -4.66
CA MET A 57 11.88 -2.42 -3.82
C MET A 57 13.36 -2.73 -4.10
N PRO A 58 14.28 -1.81 -3.81
CA PRO A 58 15.72 -2.08 -3.89
C PRO A 58 16.12 -3.28 -3.01
N ASP A 59 16.89 -4.21 -3.55
CA ASP A 59 17.51 -5.27 -2.77
C ASP A 59 18.69 -4.68 -1.98
N HIS A 60 18.71 -4.87 -0.66
CA HIS A 60 19.83 -4.45 0.18
C HIS A 60 20.95 -5.50 0.23
N ILE A 61 20.81 -6.62 -0.48
CA ILE A 61 21.89 -7.59 -0.66
C ILE A 61 22.88 -7.02 -1.68
N VAL A 62 24.13 -6.95 -1.24
CA VAL A 62 25.27 -6.57 -2.06
C VAL A 62 26.05 -7.84 -2.40
N ASP A 63 26.36 -8.05 -3.68
CA ASP A 63 27.17 -9.19 -4.13
C ASP A 63 28.65 -9.02 -3.73
N ASP A 64 29.47 -10.07 -3.88
CA ASP A 64 30.88 -10.08 -3.45
C ASP A 64 31.75 -8.95 -4.05
N ASP A 65 31.32 -8.37 -5.17
CA ASP A 65 31.99 -7.26 -5.86
C ASP A 65 31.58 -5.87 -5.36
N GLY A 66 30.67 -5.80 -4.38
CA GLY A 66 30.13 -4.56 -3.85
C GLY A 66 28.97 -3.97 -4.66
N SER A 67 28.46 -4.66 -5.69
CA SER A 67 27.32 -4.19 -6.49
C SER A 67 25.97 -4.59 -5.86
N PRO A 68 24.93 -3.72 -5.93
CA PRO A 68 23.59 -4.08 -5.48
C PRO A 68 22.99 -5.11 -6.43
N ARG A 69 22.37 -6.16 -5.88
CA ARG A 69 21.79 -7.27 -6.64
C ARG A 69 20.62 -6.86 -7.55
N GLY A 70 20.00 -5.71 -7.28
CA GLY A 70 18.94 -5.13 -8.10
C GLY A 70 17.71 -4.84 -7.28
N ASN A 71 16.55 -5.30 -7.75
CA ASN A 71 15.26 -5.12 -7.07
C ASN A 71 14.69 -6.47 -6.65
N VAL A 72 13.99 -6.49 -5.53
CA VAL A 72 13.18 -7.61 -5.06
C VAL A 72 11.70 -7.30 -5.19
N THR A 73 10.91 -8.32 -5.53
CA THR A 73 9.45 -8.21 -5.62
C THR A 73 8.83 -9.02 -4.49
N VAL A 74 8.03 -8.36 -3.66
CA VAL A 74 7.20 -9.02 -2.64
C VAL A 74 5.73 -9.00 -3.04
N ASN A 75 4.98 -10.03 -2.66
CA ASN A 75 3.54 -10.11 -2.84
C ASN A 75 2.84 -9.87 -1.50
N CYS A 76 1.96 -8.87 -1.47
CA CYS A 76 1.21 -8.46 -0.30
C CYS A 76 -0.28 -8.76 -0.51
N GLN A 77 -0.85 -9.63 0.33
CA GLN A 77 -2.24 -10.05 0.21
C GLN A 77 -2.95 -10.07 1.56
N ALA A 78 -4.24 -9.71 1.55
CA ALA A 78 -5.08 -9.81 2.73
C ALA A 78 -6.54 -10.10 2.40
N SER A 79 -7.22 -10.74 3.35
CA SER A 79 -8.67 -10.88 3.38
C SER A 79 -9.22 -10.26 4.66
N PHE A 80 -10.20 -9.39 4.54
CA PHE A 80 -10.74 -8.63 5.66
C PHE A 80 -12.26 -8.50 5.60
N LYS A 81 -12.87 -8.21 6.74
CA LYS A 81 -14.33 -8.11 6.84
C LYS A 81 -14.86 -7.00 5.94
N ASN A 82 -16.02 -7.23 5.35
CA ASN A 82 -16.71 -6.24 4.52
C ASN A 82 -16.91 -4.89 5.25
N GLY A 83 -16.67 -3.79 4.54
CA GLY A 83 -16.81 -2.44 5.07
C GLY A 83 -15.79 -2.03 6.13
N ALA A 84 -14.71 -2.79 6.31
CA ALA A 84 -13.56 -2.42 7.12
C ALA A 84 -12.29 -2.40 6.25
N LEU A 85 -11.28 -1.64 6.65
CA LEU A 85 -9.93 -1.74 6.09
C LEU A 85 -9.07 -2.62 7.02
N PRO A 86 -8.04 -3.30 6.51
CA PRO A 86 -7.03 -3.93 7.36
C PRO A 86 -6.14 -2.85 8.00
N GLU A 87 -6.60 -2.30 9.13
CA GLU A 87 -5.84 -1.32 9.91
C GLU A 87 -4.65 -1.95 10.65
N VAL A 88 -4.62 -3.28 10.77
CA VAL A 88 -3.50 -4.02 11.33
C VAL A 88 -2.43 -4.28 10.27
N SER A 89 -1.17 -4.32 10.68
CA SER A 89 -0.05 -4.66 9.79
C SER A 89 -0.13 -6.12 9.34
N ILE A 90 -0.02 -6.34 8.03
CA ILE A 90 -0.10 -7.64 7.37
C ILE A 90 1.21 -7.91 6.66
N GLU A 91 1.80 -9.06 6.92
CA GLU A 91 3.08 -9.46 6.34
C GLU A 91 2.94 -9.84 4.86
N CYS A 92 3.86 -9.35 4.05
CA CYS A 92 4.02 -9.70 2.64
C CYS A 92 4.93 -10.93 2.49
N THR A 93 4.85 -11.60 1.36
CA THR A 93 5.58 -12.85 1.07
C THR A 93 6.53 -12.68 -0.12
N GLY A 94 7.54 -13.55 -0.23
CA GLY A 94 8.47 -13.57 -1.37
C GLY A 94 9.68 -12.64 -1.27
N GLY A 95 9.86 -11.96 -0.14
CA GLY A 95 11.07 -11.17 0.15
C GLY A 95 12.28 -12.03 0.57
N PRO A 96 13.46 -11.40 0.76
CA PRO A 96 14.65 -12.04 1.30
C PRO A 96 14.42 -12.61 2.72
N GLU A 97 15.14 -13.67 3.12
CA GLU A 97 14.93 -14.33 4.43
C GLU A 97 15.24 -13.43 5.65
N ASP A 98 16.05 -12.40 5.44
CA ASP A 98 16.51 -11.45 6.44
C ASP A 98 15.71 -10.13 6.41
N GLU A 99 14.66 -10.06 5.62
CA GLU A 99 13.83 -8.87 5.49
C GLU A 99 12.36 -9.22 5.65
N VAL A 100 11.62 -8.37 6.36
CA VAL A 100 10.18 -8.53 6.52
C VAL A 100 9.50 -7.25 6.12
N VAL A 101 8.50 -7.40 5.25
CA VAL A 101 7.69 -6.29 4.73
C VAL A 101 6.28 -6.46 5.23
N TRP A 102 5.71 -5.39 5.77
CA TRP A 102 4.32 -5.32 6.17
C TRP A 102 3.62 -4.20 5.42
N PHE A 103 2.31 -4.33 5.28
CA PHE A 103 1.45 -3.25 4.83
C PHE A 103 0.24 -3.09 5.75
N SER A 104 -0.35 -1.91 5.74
CA SER A 104 -1.63 -1.60 6.38
C SER A 104 -2.41 -0.58 5.56
N MET A 105 -3.70 -0.45 5.84
CA MET A 105 -4.56 0.50 5.16
C MET A 105 -5.31 1.35 6.17
N THR A 106 -5.26 2.67 6.01
CA THR A 106 -6.00 3.61 6.85
C THR A 106 -6.93 4.49 6.01
N PRO A 107 -8.11 4.91 6.51
CA PRO A 107 -8.99 5.77 5.72
C PRO A 107 -8.34 7.11 5.37
N TYR A 108 -8.41 7.51 4.09
CA TYR A 108 -7.89 8.80 3.62
C TYR A 108 -9.03 9.82 3.53
N THR A 109 -8.91 10.91 4.30
CA THR A 109 -10.00 11.88 4.51
C THR A 109 -9.73 13.30 4.02
N ASP A 110 -8.50 13.59 3.56
CA ASP A 110 -8.06 14.95 3.24
C ASP A 110 -8.76 15.59 2.04
N LEU A 111 -9.35 14.77 1.16
CA LEU A 111 -10.16 15.26 0.02
C LEU A 111 -11.59 15.65 0.42
N GLY A 112 -11.95 15.50 1.70
CA GLY A 112 -13.27 15.77 2.23
C GLY A 112 -14.38 14.87 1.66
N GLY A 113 -15.59 15.12 2.14
CA GLY A 113 -16.79 14.35 1.79
C GLY A 113 -16.92 13.03 2.54
N ASN A 114 -18.12 12.43 2.48
CA ASN A 114 -18.37 11.10 3.05
C ASN A 114 -17.93 10.03 2.04
N ARG A 115 -16.61 9.77 1.98
CA ARG A 115 -16.03 8.77 1.08
C ARG A 115 -16.09 7.39 1.71
N ARG A 116 -16.21 6.37 0.86
CA ARG A 116 -16.15 4.98 1.31
C ARG A 116 -14.69 4.63 1.62
N PRO A 117 -14.35 4.11 2.82
CA PRO A 117 -12.96 3.79 3.18
C PRO A 117 -12.25 2.90 2.15
N GLU A 118 -12.96 1.95 1.57
CA GLU A 118 -12.44 1.05 0.54
C GLU A 118 -12.09 1.71 -0.80
N LEU A 119 -12.54 2.95 -1.03
CA LEU A 119 -12.29 3.74 -2.25
C LEU A 119 -11.39 4.94 -1.99
N SER A 120 -10.96 5.15 -0.74
CA SER A 120 -10.16 6.30 -0.30
C SER A 120 -9.39 5.92 0.95
N PHE A 121 -8.17 5.45 0.76
CA PHE A 121 -7.30 4.97 1.83
C PHE A 121 -5.84 5.37 1.60
N VAL A 122 -5.05 5.41 2.67
CA VAL A 122 -3.59 5.43 2.58
C VAL A 122 -3.12 3.98 2.60
N LEU A 123 -2.29 3.61 1.64
CA LEU A 123 -1.56 2.35 1.66
C LEU A 123 -0.22 2.62 2.34
N ASP A 124 -0.09 2.16 3.57
CA ASP A 124 1.13 2.26 4.35
C ASP A 124 1.94 0.97 4.21
N MET A 125 3.24 1.09 4.02
CA MET A 125 4.15 -0.04 3.98
C MET A 125 5.33 0.20 4.91
N VAL A 126 5.85 -0.89 5.47
CA VAL A 126 6.97 -0.90 6.41
C VAL A 126 7.88 -2.06 6.07
N ARG A 127 9.19 -1.83 6.04
CA ARG A 127 10.22 -2.85 5.82
C ARG A 127 11.22 -2.81 6.97
N PHE A 128 11.50 -3.98 7.53
CA PHE A 128 12.58 -4.17 8.48
C PHE A 128 13.65 -5.04 7.84
N ASP A 129 14.88 -4.55 7.82
CA ASP A 129 16.06 -5.30 7.43
C ASP A 129 16.79 -5.79 8.69
N MET A 130 16.87 -7.10 8.84
CA MET A 130 17.45 -7.79 10.00
C MET A 130 18.86 -8.33 9.73
N LYS A 131 19.51 -7.95 8.62
CA LYS A 131 20.89 -8.34 8.29
C LYS A 131 21.86 -8.00 9.42
N ASP A 132 21.79 -6.77 9.91
CA ASP A 132 22.48 -6.37 11.13
C ASP A 132 21.54 -6.44 12.32
N ARG A 133 21.57 -7.57 13.03
CA ARG A 133 20.76 -7.77 14.26
C ARG A 133 21.06 -6.75 15.36
N GLN A 134 22.21 -6.07 15.33
CA GLN A 134 22.55 -5.04 16.31
C GLN A 134 22.01 -3.67 15.92
N SER A 135 21.77 -3.44 14.62
CA SER A 135 21.25 -2.18 14.08
C SER A 135 20.33 -2.45 12.88
N PRO A 136 19.13 -3.01 13.11
CA PRO A 136 18.20 -3.28 12.02
C PRO A 136 17.82 -1.98 11.33
N SER A 137 17.78 -1.99 10.00
CA SER A 137 17.32 -0.83 9.25
C SER A 137 15.80 -0.85 9.15
N TYR A 138 15.19 0.33 9.24
CA TYR A 138 13.74 0.51 9.23
C TYR A 138 13.36 1.52 8.16
N PHE A 139 12.51 1.10 7.23
CA PHE A 139 11.98 1.93 6.16
C PHE A 139 10.46 1.92 6.24
N SER A 140 9.86 3.08 6.05
CA SER A 140 8.41 3.19 5.98
C SER A 140 7.98 4.33 5.06
N GLY A 141 6.81 4.17 4.48
CA GLY A 141 6.20 5.15 3.59
C GLY A 141 4.72 4.86 3.41
N GLY A 142 3.99 5.85 2.94
CA GLY A 142 2.56 5.72 2.68
C GLY A 142 2.12 6.62 1.55
N VAL A 143 1.16 6.13 0.75
CA VAL A 143 0.62 6.88 -0.38
C VAL A 143 -0.92 6.88 -0.34
N PRO A 144 -1.58 8.04 -0.54
CA PRO A 144 -3.02 8.08 -0.67
C PRO A 144 -3.47 7.46 -1.99
N ILE A 145 -4.46 6.58 -1.92
CA ILE A 145 -5.08 5.88 -3.03
C ILE A 145 -6.59 6.17 -3.02
N THR A 146 -7.07 6.75 -4.11
CA THR A 146 -8.49 6.99 -4.37
C THR A 146 -8.92 6.35 -5.69
N ALA A 147 -10.23 6.38 -5.98
CA ALA A 147 -10.80 5.71 -7.13
C ALA A 147 -11.65 6.64 -8.02
N ASN A 148 -11.67 6.34 -9.32
CA ASN A 148 -12.63 6.83 -10.31
C ASN A 148 -12.72 8.36 -10.50
N ASN A 149 -11.70 9.13 -10.12
CA ASN A 149 -11.68 10.59 -10.29
C ASN A 149 -10.33 11.12 -10.78
N ALA A 150 -9.71 10.44 -11.74
CA ALA A 150 -8.41 10.83 -12.30
C ALA A 150 -8.34 12.24 -12.89
N ALA A 151 -9.50 12.82 -13.25
CA ALA A 151 -9.58 14.19 -13.78
C ALA A 151 -9.30 15.26 -12.70
N ASN A 152 -9.60 14.97 -11.43
CA ASN A 152 -9.51 15.96 -10.34
C ASN A 152 -8.63 15.50 -9.18
N GLU A 153 -8.29 14.21 -9.08
CA GLU A 153 -7.58 13.62 -7.95
C GLU A 153 -6.29 12.94 -8.41
N PRO A 154 -5.11 13.50 -8.08
CA PRO A 154 -3.82 12.87 -8.38
C PRO A 154 -3.67 11.49 -7.72
N SER A 155 -4.33 11.27 -6.59
CA SER A 155 -4.37 10.00 -5.86
C SER A 155 -5.29 8.96 -6.50
N SER A 156 -6.01 9.26 -7.58
CA SER A 156 -7.01 8.35 -8.16
C SER A 156 -6.38 7.22 -8.96
N TYR A 157 -5.59 6.37 -8.29
CA TYR A 157 -4.90 5.22 -8.89
C TYR A 157 -5.84 4.06 -9.21
N LEU A 158 -7.00 3.96 -8.55
CA LEU A 158 -7.93 2.86 -8.77
C LEU A 158 -8.99 3.18 -9.83
N THR A 159 -9.26 2.20 -10.69
CA THR A 159 -10.55 2.08 -11.37
C THR A 159 -11.36 1.00 -10.69
N CYS A 160 -12.48 1.36 -10.06
CA CYS A 160 -13.38 0.45 -9.37
C CYS A 160 -14.70 0.31 -10.14
N LEU A 161 -15.06 -0.92 -10.48
CA LEU A 161 -16.30 -1.25 -11.19
C LEU A 161 -17.23 -2.05 -10.30
N GLU A 162 -18.48 -1.61 -10.23
CA GLU A 162 -19.54 -2.35 -9.54
C GLU A 162 -20.02 -3.51 -10.42
N GLY A 163 -19.96 -4.71 -9.85
CA GLY A 163 -20.48 -5.91 -10.48
C GLY A 163 -21.98 -6.11 -10.23
N PRO A 164 -22.53 -7.26 -10.65
CA PRO A 164 -23.88 -7.69 -10.26
C PRO A 164 -24.09 -7.62 -8.74
N PRO A 165 -25.34 -7.60 -8.24
CA PRO A 165 -25.70 -7.15 -6.89
C PRO A 165 -24.94 -7.78 -5.71
N TYR A 166 -24.36 -8.96 -5.89
CA TYR A 166 -23.62 -9.67 -4.84
C TYR A 166 -22.14 -9.92 -5.20
N ASP A 167 -21.64 -9.32 -6.29
CA ASP A 167 -20.22 -9.37 -6.66
C ASP A 167 -19.43 -8.19 -6.08
N GLY A 168 -20.08 -7.12 -5.61
CA GLY A 168 -19.38 -5.98 -5.02
C GLY A 168 -18.56 -5.17 -6.04
N LEU A 169 -17.45 -4.58 -5.58
CA LEU A 169 -16.57 -3.71 -6.36
C LEU A 169 -15.27 -4.42 -6.72
N ARG A 170 -14.89 -4.39 -7.99
CA ARG A 170 -13.57 -4.85 -8.45
C ARG A 170 -12.73 -3.64 -8.82
N CYS A 171 -11.61 -3.46 -8.13
CA CYS A 171 -10.71 -2.33 -8.33
C CYS A 171 -9.37 -2.82 -8.85
N ARG A 172 -8.78 -2.04 -9.77
CA ARG A 172 -7.42 -2.25 -10.27
C ARG A 172 -6.76 -0.93 -10.63
N ILE A 173 -5.44 -0.88 -10.54
CA ILE A 173 -4.66 0.27 -11.03
C ILE A 173 -4.50 0.27 -12.56
N LYS A 174 -4.02 1.40 -13.11
CA LYS A 174 -3.68 1.56 -14.55
C LYS A 174 -4.84 1.17 -15.49
N SER A 175 -6.05 1.59 -15.13
CA SER A 175 -7.27 1.34 -15.89
C SER A 175 -7.93 2.66 -16.29
N TYR A 176 -8.99 2.61 -17.09
CA TYR A 176 -9.50 3.77 -17.84
C TYR A 176 -10.06 4.93 -16.99
N MET A 177 -10.29 4.76 -15.69
CA MET A 177 -10.70 5.84 -14.76
C MET A 177 -9.64 6.16 -13.72
N SER A 178 -8.43 5.60 -13.85
CA SER A 178 -7.30 5.91 -12.98
C SER A 178 -6.34 6.89 -13.62
N VAL A 179 -5.54 7.55 -12.78
CA VAL A 179 -4.31 8.18 -13.24
C VAL A 179 -3.42 7.12 -13.90
N GLN A 180 -2.67 7.53 -14.93
CA GLN A 180 -1.78 6.64 -15.69
C GLN A 180 -0.32 6.70 -15.19
N ASN A 181 -0.09 7.35 -14.05
CA ASN A 181 1.21 7.42 -13.42
C ASN A 181 1.49 6.13 -12.65
N GLU A 182 2.77 5.87 -12.38
CA GLU A 182 3.16 4.80 -11.48
C GLU A 182 2.70 5.11 -10.05
N LEU A 183 2.25 4.07 -9.35
CA LEU A 183 2.03 4.11 -7.93
C LEU A 183 3.38 3.81 -7.26
N VAL A 184 3.92 4.81 -6.57
CA VAL A 184 5.20 4.74 -5.89
C VAL A 184 4.98 5.20 -4.45
N ILE A 185 5.53 4.43 -3.51
CA ILE A 185 5.67 4.79 -2.09
C ILE A 185 7.08 5.32 -1.86
#